data_AF-A0A8S9ZS25-F1
#
_entry.id   AF-A0A8S9ZS25-F1
#
_cell.length_a   1.000
_cell.length_b   1.000
_cell.length_c   1.000
_cell.angle_alpha   90.00
_cell.angle_beta   90.00
_cell.angle_gamma   90.00
#
_symmetry.space_group_name_H-M   'P 1'
#
loop_
_entity.id
_entity.type
_entity.pdbx_description
1 polymer ?
#
loop_
_entity_poly.entity_id
_entity_poly.type
_entity_poly.pdbx_seq_one_letter_code
_entity_poly.pdbx_strand_id
1 'polypeptide(L)'
;MKSTKILLKCLKYDSSSIKRFLSVTLSETNQNETFDLSHKAPVFPKKARSTGEPLDFIDYQKVVCCGGNGGNGIISFLREKNLEFGGPDGGNGGNGGHVIFRANSKVGDLSRVDLLMKAENGQPGQGKCCHGKNGGHLYVDVPLNTLIKRPSDDELCPVKDAIWELTREGEMFIAARGGAGGHGNAFYLSNMTRKPLKAEEGGRGGL
;
A
#
# COMPACT_ATOMS: atom_id res chain seq x y z
N MET A 1 -6.79 -26.93 9.73
CA MET A 1 -6.94 -26.10 8.51
C MET A 1 -5.59 -25.47 8.23
N LYS A 2 -5.08 -25.51 7.00
CA LYS A 2 -3.81 -24.85 6.66
C LYS A 2 -4.08 -23.35 6.57
N SER A 3 -3.54 -22.55 7.49
CA SER A 3 -3.66 -21.10 7.46
C SER A 3 -2.56 -20.50 6.60
N THR A 4 -2.92 -19.65 5.63
CA THR A 4 -2.01 -18.85 4.82
C THR A 4 -1.51 -17.64 5.64
N LYS A 5 -0.30 -17.16 5.35
CA LYS A 5 0.38 -16.12 6.15
C LYS A 5 0.91 -15.01 5.25
N ILE A 6 0.54 -13.76 5.52
CA ILE A 6 1.12 -12.57 4.91
C ILE A 6 1.99 -11.87 5.94
N LEU A 7 3.24 -11.62 5.59
CA LEU A 7 4.14 -10.76 6.35
C LEU A 7 4.21 -9.38 5.69
N LEU A 8 3.63 -8.38 6.35
CA LEU A 8 3.64 -6.98 5.89
C LEU A 8 4.91 -6.29 6.31
N LYS A 9 5.79 -5.92 5.39
CA LYS A 9 6.95 -5.09 5.68
C LYS A 9 6.64 -3.62 5.40
N CYS A 10 6.59 -2.84 6.49
CA CYS A 10 6.56 -1.39 6.48
C CYS A 10 7.98 -0.90 6.13
N LEU A 11 8.26 -0.56 4.88
CA LEU A 11 9.56 0.00 4.48
C LEU A 11 9.48 1.51 4.45
N LYS A 12 10.36 2.21 5.18
CA LYS A 12 10.55 3.66 5.01
C LYS A 12 10.66 4.01 3.51
N TYR A 13 9.88 5.00 3.08
CA TYR A 13 9.69 5.44 1.70
C TYR A 13 10.97 6.08 1.15
N ASP A 14 12.00 5.28 0.97
CA ASP A 14 13.16 5.58 0.16
C ASP A 14 13.14 4.63 -1.03
N SER A 15 13.20 5.20 -2.24
CA SER A 15 13.26 4.46 -3.50
C SER A 15 14.42 3.47 -3.56
N SER A 16 15.46 3.65 -2.75
CA SER A 16 16.56 2.71 -2.54
C SER A 16 16.16 1.51 -1.66
N SER A 17 15.37 1.71 -0.61
CA SER A 17 14.88 0.66 0.30
C SER A 17 13.92 -0.31 -0.38
N ILE A 18 13.05 0.19 -1.27
CA ILE A 18 12.15 -0.64 -2.09
C ILE A 18 12.92 -1.50 -3.08
N LYS A 19 13.92 -0.93 -3.77
CA LYS A 19 14.82 -1.67 -4.69
C LYS A 19 15.61 -2.74 -3.95
N ARG A 20 16.12 -2.42 -2.74
CA ARG A 20 16.82 -3.38 -1.88
C ARG A 20 15.91 -4.54 -1.48
N PHE A 21 14.67 -4.26 -1.08
CA PHE A 21 13.72 -5.31 -0.72
C PHE A 21 13.32 -6.20 -1.91
N LEU A 22 13.05 -5.62 -3.08
CA LEU A 22 12.81 -6.39 -4.31
C LEU A 22 14.00 -7.28 -4.66
N SER A 23 15.24 -6.78 -4.50
CA SER A 23 16.44 -7.61 -4.73
C SER A 23 16.65 -8.71 -3.68
N VAL A 24 16.27 -8.46 -2.42
CA VAL A 24 16.41 -9.45 -1.33
C VAL A 24 15.34 -10.54 -1.45
N THR A 25 14.10 -10.19 -1.75
CA THR A 25 13.01 -11.16 -1.95
C THR A 25 13.25 -12.07 -3.16
N LEU A 26 13.83 -11.57 -4.26
CA LEU A 26 14.25 -12.38 -5.41
C LEU A 26 15.45 -13.30 -5.10
N SER A 27 16.25 -12.99 -4.08
CA SER A 27 17.37 -13.82 -3.64
C SER A 27 16.96 -14.88 -2.60
N GLU A 28 15.95 -14.59 -1.77
CA GLU A 28 15.42 -15.53 -0.77
C GLU A 28 14.64 -16.69 -1.41
N THR A 29 14.13 -16.54 -2.64
CA THR A 29 13.49 -17.63 -3.39
C THR A 29 14.49 -18.63 -4.00
N ASN A 30 15.80 -18.36 -3.94
CA ASN A 30 16.83 -19.18 -4.58
C ASN A 30 17.81 -19.86 -3.60
N GLN A 31 17.50 -19.96 -2.30
CA GLN A 31 18.37 -20.62 -1.32
C GLN A 31 17.72 -21.82 -0.63
N ASN A 32 17.48 -22.88 -1.40
CA ASN A 32 17.44 -24.26 -0.93
C ASN A 32 18.54 -24.98 -1.73
N GLU A 33 19.53 -25.72 -1.25
CA GLU A 33 20.04 -26.18 0.05
C GLU A 33 21.46 -26.69 -0.28
N THR A 34 22.43 -26.57 0.63
CA THR A 34 23.56 -27.52 0.67
C THR A 34 23.48 -28.24 2.01
N PHE A 35 22.68 -29.30 2.07
CA PHE A 35 22.68 -30.26 3.16
C PHE A 35 23.51 -31.50 2.77
N ASP A 36 24.34 -31.90 3.73
CA ASP A 36 25.36 -32.93 3.67
C ASP A 36 24.83 -34.30 3.24
N LEU A 37 25.54 -34.95 2.31
CA LEU A 37 25.21 -36.22 1.67
C LEU A 37 25.82 -37.40 2.46
N SER A 38 25.10 -37.92 3.47
CA SER A 38 25.45 -39.24 4.05
C SER A 38 24.28 -40.17 4.39
N HIS A 39 23.05 -39.81 4.05
CA HIS A 39 21.91 -40.73 4.11
C HIS A 39 21.41 -41.03 2.69
N LYS A 40 21.54 -42.29 2.25
CA LYS A 40 20.93 -42.75 0.99
C LYS A 40 19.43 -42.45 1.05
N ALA A 41 19.00 -41.46 0.27
CA ALA A 41 17.60 -41.09 0.15
C ALA A 41 16.78 -42.28 -0.37
N PRO A 42 15.58 -42.53 0.18
CA PRO A 42 14.69 -43.55 -0.36
C PRO A 42 14.37 -43.22 -1.82
N VAL A 43 14.55 -44.20 -2.71
CA VAL A 43 14.23 -44.06 -4.13
C VAL A 43 12.70 -44.06 -4.26
N PHE A 44 12.11 -42.87 -4.29
CA PHE A 44 10.69 -42.74 -4.62
C PHE A 44 10.49 -43.16 -6.09
N PRO A 45 9.48 -43.99 -6.40
CA PRO A 45 9.17 -44.33 -7.78
C PRO A 45 8.87 -43.03 -8.53
N LYS A 46 9.63 -42.76 -9.60
CA LYS A 46 9.40 -41.61 -10.49
C LYS A 46 8.12 -41.87 -11.28
N LYS A 47 6.97 -41.63 -10.66
CA LYS A 47 5.69 -41.54 -11.38
C LYS A 47 5.85 -40.45 -12.45
N ALA A 48 5.40 -40.71 -13.67
CA ALA A 48 5.42 -39.72 -14.74
C ALA A 48 4.77 -38.43 -14.23
N ARG A 49 5.57 -37.36 -14.11
CA ARG A 49 5.07 -36.05 -13.73
C ARG A 49 4.18 -35.58 -14.89
N SER A 50 2.99 -35.06 -14.58
CA SER A 50 2.12 -34.43 -15.57
C SER A 50 2.93 -33.37 -16.34
N THR A 51 2.75 -33.28 -17.65
CA THR A 51 3.46 -32.36 -18.56
C THR A 51 3.05 -30.89 -18.42
N GLY A 52 2.44 -30.52 -17.29
CA GLY A 52 2.11 -29.13 -16.97
C GLY A 52 3.15 -28.54 -16.04
N GLU A 53 3.48 -27.26 -16.24
CA GLU A 53 4.24 -26.48 -15.26
C GLU A 53 3.50 -26.56 -13.91
N PRO A 54 4.18 -26.95 -12.82
CA PRO A 54 3.55 -26.95 -11.50
C PRO A 54 3.13 -25.51 -11.16
N LEU A 55 1.84 -25.29 -10.91
CA LEU A 55 1.39 -24.05 -10.29
C LEU A 55 1.86 -24.10 -8.84
N ASP A 56 2.92 -23.36 -8.54
CA ASP A 56 3.48 -23.28 -7.19
C ASP A 56 2.43 -22.67 -6.25
N PHE A 57 1.99 -23.48 -5.29
CA PHE A 57 1.09 -23.03 -4.24
C PHE A 57 1.88 -22.20 -3.23
N ILE A 58 1.55 -20.92 -3.14
CA ILE A 58 2.20 -19.97 -2.24
C ILE A 58 1.29 -19.76 -1.03
N ASP A 59 1.73 -20.25 0.13
CA ASP A 59 1.04 -20.07 1.42
C ASP A 59 1.61 -18.94 2.27
N TYR A 60 2.80 -18.45 1.90
CA TYR A 60 3.51 -17.40 2.60
C TYR A 60 4.07 -16.36 1.63
N GLN A 61 3.75 -15.08 1.88
CA GLN A 61 4.26 -13.97 1.07
C GLN A 61 4.70 -12.80 1.95
N LYS A 62 5.90 -12.28 1.71
CA LYS A 62 6.34 -10.97 2.23
C LYS A 62 5.94 -9.89 1.25
N VAL A 63 5.21 -8.89 1.71
CA VAL A 63 4.71 -7.82 0.84
C VAL A 63 4.99 -6.44 1.42
N VAL A 64 5.15 -5.46 0.54
CA VAL A 64 5.30 -4.04 0.89
C VAL A 64 4.03 -3.32 0.45
N CYS A 65 3.36 -2.70 1.40
CA CYS A 65 2.16 -1.91 1.16
C CYS A 65 2.51 -0.42 1.28
N CYS A 66 2.12 0.36 0.29
CA CYS A 66 2.30 1.81 0.28
C CYS A 66 0.94 2.48 0.06
N GLY A 67 0.49 3.27 1.03
CA GLY A 67 -0.65 4.16 0.85
C GLY A 67 -0.37 5.19 -0.24
N GLY A 68 -1.41 5.66 -0.90
CA GLY A 68 -1.31 6.79 -1.81
C GLY A 68 -0.95 8.06 -1.04
N ASN A 69 -0.16 8.94 -1.64
CA ASN A 69 0.08 10.27 -1.08
C ASN A 69 -1.17 11.14 -1.26
N GLY A 70 -1.42 12.04 -0.32
CA GLY A 70 -2.42 13.10 -0.50
C GLY A 70 -1.97 14.09 -1.57
N GLY A 71 -2.94 14.68 -2.27
CA GLY A 71 -2.71 15.77 -3.20
C GLY A 71 -2.40 17.06 -2.44
N ASN A 72 -1.62 17.94 -3.06
CA ASN A 72 -1.31 19.25 -2.49
C ASN A 72 -2.48 20.21 -2.65
N GLY A 73 -2.71 21.05 -1.63
CA GLY A 73 -3.51 22.26 -1.79
C GLY A 73 -2.75 23.28 -2.64
N ILE A 74 -3.47 24.12 -3.37
CA ILE A 74 -2.86 25.15 -4.22
C ILE A 74 -3.14 26.55 -3.68
N ILE A 75 -2.22 27.47 -3.94
CA ILE A 75 -2.42 28.91 -3.75
C ILE A 75 -2.86 29.48 -5.10
N SER A 76 -4.11 29.92 -5.19
CA SER A 76 -4.64 30.57 -6.39
C SER A 76 -5.55 31.74 -6.01
N PHE A 77 -5.66 32.71 -6.93
CA PHE A 77 -6.59 33.83 -6.82
C PHE A 77 -7.43 33.93 -8.09
N LEU A 78 -8.71 34.25 -7.92
CA LEU A 78 -9.64 34.39 -9.04
C LEU A 78 -9.18 35.53 -9.97
N ARG A 79 -9.16 35.25 -11.27
CA ARG A 79 -8.85 36.24 -12.31
C ARG A 79 -9.98 36.27 -13.33
N GLU A 80 -10.74 37.36 -13.33
CA GLU A 80 -11.82 37.61 -14.28
C GLU A 80 -11.62 38.96 -14.97
N LYS A 81 -12.09 39.05 -16.22
CA LYS A 81 -12.09 40.30 -16.96
C LYS A 81 -13.08 41.26 -16.29
N ASN A 82 -12.61 42.44 -15.87
CA ASN A 82 -13.34 43.45 -15.09
C ASN A 82 -13.35 43.23 -13.56
N LEU A 83 -12.53 42.33 -13.03
CA LEU A 83 -12.29 42.18 -11.60
C LEU A 83 -10.81 42.46 -11.29
N GLU A 84 -10.51 43.61 -10.71
CA GLU A 84 -9.13 44.02 -10.39
C GLU A 84 -8.50 43.14 -9.30
N PHE A 85 -9.28 42.77 -8.27
CA PHE A 85 -8.84 41.94 -7.15
C PHE A 85 -9.83 40.81 -6.86
N GLY A 86 -9.51 39.61 -7.32
CA GLY A 86 -10.26 38.41 -6.97
C GLY A 86 -9.89 37.84 -5.61
N GLY A 87 -10.85 37.17 -4.96
CA GLY A 87 -10.62 36.41 -3.74
C GLY A 87 -9.74 35.18 -3.95
N PRO A 88 -9.30 34.51 -2.86
CA PRO A 88 -8.59 33.25 -2.96
C PRO A 88 -9.51 32.16 -3.53
N ASP A 89 -9.02 31.44 -4.52
CA ASP A 89 -9.77 30.39 -5.24
C ASP A 89 -8.99 29.07 -5.36
N GLY A 90 -7.94 28.89 -4.57
CA GLY A 90 -7.16 27.64 -4.57
C GLY A 90 -7.90 26.52 -3.86
N GLY A 91 -8.14 25.43 -4.60
CA GLY A 91 -8.77 24.23 -4.07
C GLY A 91 -7.85 23.37 -3.20
N ASN A 92 -8.47 22.50 -2.41
CA ASN A 92 -7.80 21.48 -1.61
C ASN A 92 -7.33 20.32 -2.50
N GLY A 93 -6.27 19.63 -2.09
CA GLY A 93 -5.86 18.36 -2.69
C GLY A 93 -6.74 17.20 -2.24
N GLY A 94 -6.81 16.16 -3.08
CA GLY A 94 -7.55 14.94 -2.78
C GLY A 94 -6.81 14.03 -1.81
N ASN A 95 -7.54 13.15 -1.12
CA ASN A 95 -6.93 12.15 -0.24
C ASN A 95 -6.25 11.04 -1.06
N GLY A 96 -5.15 10.49 -0.53
CA GLY A 96 -4.51 9.30 -1.09
C GLY A 96 -5.30 8.03 -0.79
N GLY A 97 -5.22 7.06 -1.70
CA GLY A 97 -5.88 5.77 -1.56
C GLY A 97 -5.29 4.91 -0.44
N HIS A 98 -6.10 4.02 0.12
CA HIS A 98 -5.69 3.02 1.11
C HIS A 98 -5.35 1.70 0.41
N VAL A 99 -4.43 0.93 0.99
CA VAL A 99 -4.23 -0.49 0.63
C VAL A 99 -5.00 -1.34 1.62
N ILE A 100 -5.93 -2.15 1.11
CA ILE A 100 -6.91 -2.88 1.92
C ILE A 100 -6.87 -4.35 1.50
N PHE A 101 -6.57 -5.24 2.44
CA PHE A 101 -6.78 -6.67 2.24
C PHE A 101 -8.23 -7.02 2.51
N ARG A 102 -8.81 -7.86 1.66
CA ARG A 102 -10.17 -8.36 1.80
C ARG A 102 -10.18 -9.88 1.75
N ALA A 103 -10.78 -10.51 2.75
CA ALA A 103 -10.94 -11.96 2.75
C ALA A 103 -11.96 -12.39 1.69
N ASN A 104 -11.59 -13.30 0.80
CA ASN A 104 -12.43 -13.80 -0.28
C ASN A 104 -12.33 -15.34 -0.35
N SER A 105 -13.48 -16.01 -0.30
CA SER A 105 -13.56 -17.48 -0.35
C SER A 105 -13.10 -18.08 -1.68
N LYS A 106 -13.12 -17.28 -2.75
CA LYS A 106 -12.74 -17.71 -4.11
C LYS A 106 -11.22 -17.71 -4.33
N VAL A 107 -10.45 -17.13 -3.42
CA VAL A 107 -8.99 -17.08 -3.50
C VAL A 107 -8.41 -18.23 -2.66
N GLY A 108 -7.64 -19.11 -3.30
CA GLY A 108 -7.09 -20.30 -2.64
C GLY A 108 -5.66 -20.13 -2.11
N ASP A 109 -4.88 -19.24 -2.71
CA ASP A 109 -3.45 -19.06 -2.47
C ASP A 109 -3.03 -17.59 -2.59
N LEU A 110 -1.79 -17.28 -2.21
CA LEU A 110 -1.22 -15.93 -2.25
C LEU A 110 -0.46 -15.62 -3.55
N SER A 111 -0.52 -16.48 -4.55
CA SER A 111 0.23 -16.34 -5.81
C SER A 111 -0.11 -15.09 -6.62
N ARG A 112 -1.32 -14.56 -6.43
CA ARG A 112 -1.81 -13.35 -7.12
C ARG A 112 -1.52 -12.06 -6.37
N VAL A 113 -0.91 -12.14 -5.19
CA VAL A 113 -0.59 -10.97 -4.38
C VAL A 113 0.75 -10.41 -4.81
N ASP A 114 0.75 -9.19 -5.32
CA ASP A 114 1.97 -8.51 -5.72
C ASP A 114 2.90 -8.24 -4.52
N LEU A 115 4.20 -8.37 -4.74
CA LEU A 115 5.24 -8.03 -3.76
C LEU A 115 5.19 -6.56 -3.33
N LEU A 116 4.82 -5.67 -4.26
CA LEU A 116 4.73 -4.22 -4.06
C LEU A 116 3.33 -3.73 -4.43
N MET A 117 2.58 -3.30 -3.43
CA MET A 117 1.21 -2.81 -3.59
C MET A 117 1.16 -1.33 -3.25
N LYS A 118 0.80 -0.49 -4.22
CA LYS A 118 0.72 0.95 -4.07
C LYS A 118 -0.66 1.45 -4.44
N ALA A 119 -1.32 2.14 -3.51
CA ALA A 119 -2.60 2.78 -3.79
C ALA A 119 -2.43 4.08 -4.59
N GLU A 120 -3.50 4.53 -5.25
CA GLU A 120 -3.48 5.72 -6.10
C GLU A 120 -3.27 6.99 -5.25
N ASN A 121 -2.49 7.95 -5.75
CA ASN A 121 -2.32 9.23 -5.08
C ASN A 121 -3.54 10.13 -5.28
N GLY A 122 -3.79 11.01 -4.32
CA GLY A 122 -4.74 12.10 -4.47
C GLY A 122 -4.23 13.12 -5.49
N GLN A 123 -5.14 13.69 -6.27
CA GLN A 123 -4.82 14.75 -7.23
C GLN A 123 -4.63 16.09 -6.51
N PRO A 124 -3.77 16.98 -7.00
CA PRO A 124 -3.62 18.31 -6.44
C PRO A 124 -4.89 19.16 -6.66
N GLY A 125 -5.10 20.12 -5.77
CA GLY A 125 -6.11 21.16 -5.96
C GLY A 125 -5.78 22.05 -7.16
N GLN A 126 -6.79 22.70 -7.71
CA GLN A 126 -6.66 23.64 -8.82
C GLN A 126 -7.31 24.99 -8.46
N GLY A 127 -7.08 26.00 -9.30
CA GLY A 127 -7.79 27.29 -9.18
C GLY A 127 -9.29 27.14 -9.42
N LYS A 128 -10.03 28.25 -9.32
CA LYS A 128 -11.50 28.29 -9.46
C LYS A 128 -12.24 27.42 -8.44
N CYS A 129 -11.70 27.29 -7.24
CA CYS A 129 -12.20 26.46 -6.15
C CYS A 129 -12.30 24.96 -6.49
N CYS A 130 -11.56 24.49 -7.50
CA CYS A 130 -11.58 23.10 -7.93
C CYS A 130 -10.74 22.21 -7.00
N HIS A 131 -11.40 21.30 -6.27
CA HIS A 131 -10.72 20.34 -5.40
C HIS A 131 -10.16 19.15 -6.18
N GLY A 132 -9.04 18.62 -5.71
CA GLY A 132 -8.42 17.43 -6.25
C GLY A 132 -9.25 16.17 -6.01
N LYS A 133 -9.27 15.28 -7.00
CA LYS A 133 -9.90 13.96 -6.89
C LYS A 133 -9.17 13.08 -5.87
N ASN A 134 -9.91 12.33 -5.07
CA ASN A 134 -9.36 11.31 -4.19
C ASN A 134 -8.78 10.13 -5.01
N GLY A 135 -7.64 9.60 -4.56
CA GLY A 135 -7.04 8.40 -5.13
C GLY A 135 -7.88 7.17 -4.81
N GLY A 136 -8.06 6.29 -5.80
CA GLY A 136 -8.71 5.00 -5.63
C GLY A 136 -8.00 4.11 -4.61
N HIS A 137 -8.79 3.43 -3.77
CA HIS A 137 -8.28 2.42 -2.86
C HIS A 137 -7.87 1.16 -3.63
N LEU A 138 -6.78 0.54 -3.19
CA LEU A 138 -6.32 -0.74 -3.72
C LEU A 138 -6.87 -1.86 -2.83
N TYR A 139 -7.80 -2.64 -3.38
CA TYR A 139 -8.33 -3.84 -2.73
C TYR A 139 -7.57 -5.06 -3.19
N VAL A 140 -7.08 -5.84 -2.24
CA VAL A 140 -6.29 -7.05 -2.48
C VAL A 140 -7.02 -8.23 -1.86
N ASP A 141 -7.52 -9.12 -2.71
CA ASP A 141 -8.26 -10.28 -2.25
C ASP A 141 -7.31 -11.37 -1.77
N VAL A 142 -7.55 -11.88 -0.57
CA VAL A 142 -6.73 -12.91 0.08
C VAL A 142 -7.62 -14.07 0.56
N PRO A 143 -7.07 -15.29 0.69
CA PRO A 143 -7.81 -16.43 1.19
C PRO A 143 -8.37 -16.21 2.60
N LEU A 144 -9.42 -16.95 2.95
CA LEU A 144 -9.92 -17.00 4.32
C LEU A 144 -8.87 -17.57 5.28
N ASN A 145 -8.89 -17.09 6.53
CA ASN A 145 -7.93 -17.39 7.60
C ASN A 145 -6.49 -16.98 7.24
N THR A 146 -6.35 -15.90 6.48
CA THR A 146 -5.04 -15.30 6.22
C THR A 146 -4.59 -14.53 7.45
N LEU A 147 -3.41 -14.89 7.96
CA LEU A 147 -2.78 -14.23 9.10
C LEU A 147 -1.89 -13.09 8.62
N ILE A 148 -2.13 -11.88 9.14
CA ILE A 148 -1.37 -10.68 8.81
C ILE A 148 -0.41 -10.37 9.96
N LYS A 149 0.89 -10.33 9.67
CA LYS A 149 1.95 -10.09 10.65
C LYS A 149 2.87 -8.96 10.23
N ARG A 150 3.50 -8.27 11.19
CA ARG A 150 4.64 -7.36 10.95
C ARG A 150 5.94 -8.18 10.98
N PRO A 151 7.01 -7.81 10.24
CA PRO A 151 8.25 -8.55 10.23
C PRO A 151 9.01 -8.23 11.52
N SER A 152 9.72 -9.23 12.03
CA SER A 152 10.47 -9.14 13.28
C SER A 152 11.67 -8.18 13.25
N ASP A 153 12.13 -7.77 12.06
CA ASP A 153 13.29 -6.86 11.90
C ASP A 153 12.94 -5.38 12.11
N ASP A 154 11.67 -5.07 12.42
CA ASP A 154 11.23 -3.70 12.66
C ASP A 154 11.52 -3.31 14.12
N GLU A 155 12.68 -2.69 14.36
CA GLU A 155 13.15 -2.22 15.69
C GLU A 155 12.13 -1.33 16.42
N LEU A 156 11.15 -0.77 15.69
CA LEU A 156 10.16 0.17 16.20
C LEU A 156 9.01 -0.49 17.00
N CYS A 157 8.81 -1.81 16.87
CA CYS A 157 7.75 -2.53 17.59
C CYS A 157 8.20 -3.97 17.90
N PRO A 158 8.66 -4.28 19.12
CA PRO A 158 9.09 -5.62 19.52
C PRO A 158 7.93 -6.64 19.66
N VAL A 159 6.69 -6.25 19.31
CA VAL A 159 5.52 -7.12 19.39
C VAL A 159 5.56 -8.12 18.23
N LYS A 160 5.91 -9.37 18.54
CA LYS A 160 6.01 -10.51 17.60
C LYS A 160 4.65 -11.09 17.18
N ASP A 161 3.55 -10.52 17.66
CA ASP A 161 2.22 -11.11 17.52
C ASP A 161 1.57 -10.77 16.18
N ALA A 162 0.65 -11.64 15.75
CA ALA A 162 -0.17 -11.37 14.57
C ALA A 162 -0.95 -10.07 14.79
N ILE A 163 -0.91 -9.17 13.81
CA ILE A 163 -1.64 -7.90 13.90
C ILE A 163 -3.13 -8.17 13.74
N TRP A 164 -3.49 -9.07 12.80
CA TRP A 164 -4.88 -9.40 12.49
C TRP A 164 -5.01 -10.76 11.80
N GLU A 165 -6.18 -11.38 11.88
CA GLU A 165 -6.56 -12.59 11.14
C GLU A 165 -7.88 -12.35 10.40
N LEU A 166 -7.90 -12.59 9.09
CA LEU A 166 -9.09 -12.41 8.25
C LEU A 166 -9.89 -13.71 8.22
N THR A 167 -10.88 -13.84 9.09
CA THR A 167 -11.62 -15.11 9.30
C THR A 167 -12.93 -15.17 8.52
N ARG A 168 -13.60 -14.02 8.33
CA ARG A 168 -14.92 -13.96 7.69
C ARG A 168 -14.81 -13.48 6.25
N GLU A 169 -15.66 -14.03 5.38
CA GLU A 169 -15.75 -13.56 4.00
C GLU A 169 -16.17 -12.08 3.95
N GLY A 170 -15.45 -11.29 3.15
CA GLY A 170 -15.63 -9.85 3.04
C GLY A 170 -15.00 -9.03 4.18
N GLU A 171 -14.39 -9.67 5.19
CA GLU A 171 -13.64 -8.97 6.23
C GLU A 171 -12.48 -8.19 5.61
N MET A 172 -12.28 -6.95 6.06
CA MET A 172 -11.28 -6.04 5.49
C MET A 172 -10.28 -5.59 6.54
N PHE A 173 -9.02 -5.52 6.15
CA PHE A 173 -7.93 -4.98 6.96
C PHE A 173 -7.18 -3.90 6.18
N ILE A 174 -7.06 -2.70 6.76
CA ILE A 174 -6.30 -1.61 6.16
C ILE A 174 -4.83 -1.84 6.44
N ALA A 175 -4.09 -2.26 5.42
CA ALA A 175 -2.67 -2.53 5.52
C ALA A 175 -1.84 -1.25 5.55
N ALA A 176 -2.16 -0.30 4.69
CA ALA A 176 -1.49 0.99 4.59
C ALA A 176 -2.52 2.10 4.38
N ARG A 177 -2.51 3.09 5.27
CA ARG A 177 -3.37 4.28 5.17
C ARG A 177 -2.82 5.23 4.11
N GLY A 178 -3.71 5.89 3.41
CA GLY A 178 -3.39 6.93 2.44
C GLY A 178 -3.18 8.27 3.16
N GLY A 179 -2.40 9.15 2.57
CA GLY A 179 -2.15 10.48 3.08
C GLY A 179 -3.36 11.39 2.94
N ALA A 180 -3.54 12.30 3.90
CA ALA A 180 -4.57 13.33 3.84
C ALA A 180 -4.27 14.35 2.73
N GLY A 181 -5.30 14.83 2.03
CA GLY A 181 -5.16 15.93 1.08
C GLY A 181 -4.84 17.24 1.79
N GLY A 182 -3.96 18.05 1.19
CA GLY A 182 -3.58 19.36 1.72
C GLY A 182 -4.64 20.43 1.48
N HIS A 183 -4.82 21.34 2.43
CA HIS A 183 -5.71 22.49 2.29
C HIS A 183 -5.16 23.56 1.34
N GLY A 184 -6.01 24.04 0.43
CA GLY A 184 -5.71 25.17 -0.46
C GLY A 184 -5.81 26.52 0.26
N ASN A 185 -5.41 27.61 -0.39
CA ASN A 185 -5.43 28.93 0.24
C ASN A 185 -6.85 29.42 0.58
N ALA A 186 -7.88 29.00 -0.15
CA ALA A 186 -9.27 29.35 0.14
C ALA A 186 -9.72 28.87 1.54
N PHE A 187 -9.16 27.76 2.04
CA PHE A 187 -9.46 27.24 3.39
C PHE A 187 -8.98 28.19 4.51
N TYR A 188 -7.89 28.93 4.28
CA TYR A 188 -7.29 29.83 5.26
C TYR A 188 -7.87 31.25 5.25
N LEU A 189 -8.93 31.47 4.47
CA LEU A 189 -9.63 32.75 4.44
C LEU A 189 -10.26 33.03 5.81
N SER A 190 -9.89 34.17 6.42
CA SER A 190 -10.46 34.62 7.69
C SER A 190 -10.71 36.13 7.66
N ASN A 191 -11.48 36.65 8.63
CA ASN A 191 -11.74 38.09 8.73
C ASN A 191 -10.45 38.91 8.84
N MET A 192 -9.43 38.37 9.51
CA MET A 192 -8.11 39.00 9.65
C MET A 192 -7.21 38.80 8.42
N THR A 193 -7.29 37.63 7.77
CA THR A 193 -6.44 37.29 6.61
C THR A 193 -7.30 37.07 5.36
N ARG A 194 -7.48 38.15 4.58
CA ARG A 194 -8.29 38.13 3.34
C ARG A 194 -7.54 37.62 2.11
N LYS A 195 -6.20 37.68 2.12
CA LYS A 195 -5.32 37.22 1.02
C LYS A 195 -4.32 36.16 1.53
N PRO A 196 -4.79 34.95 1.87
CA PRO A 196 -3.91 33.87 2.31
C PRO A 196 -2.94 33.46 1.19
N LEU A 197 -1.64 33.51 1.50
CA LEU A 197 -0.54 33.06 0.63
C LEU A 197 0.06 31.74 1.13
N LYS A 198 -0.78 30.91 1.77
CA LYS A 198 -0.39 29.62 2.32
C LYS A 198 -1.32 28.55 1.76
N ALA A 199 -0.75 27.40 1.46
CA ALA A 199 -1.44 26.13 1.25
C ALA A 199 -0.67 25.03 1.99
N GLU A 200 -1.33 23.91 2.24
CA GLU A 200 -0.73 22.70 2.80
C GLU A 200 -0.36 21.72 1.70
N GLU A 201 0.79 21.08 1.88
CA GLU A 201 1.15 19.90 1.11
C GLU A 201 0.32 18.69 1.56
N GLY A 202 0.10 17.76 0.64
CA GLY A 202 -0.57 16.50 0.97
C GLY A 202 0.29 15.65 1.89
N GLY A 203 -0.36 14.97 2.83
CA GLY A 203 0.28 14.00 3.71
C GLY A 203 0.89 12.85 2.90
N ARG A 204 2.01 12.31 3.37
CA ARG A 204 2.58 11.09 2.79
C ARG A 204 1.70 9.90 3.15
N GLY A 205 1.57 8.94 2.23
CA GLY A 205 0.94 7.67 2.50
C GLY A 205 1.67 6.91 3.61
N GLY A 206 0.91 6.27 4.48
CA GLY A 206 1.41 5.32 5.46
C GLY A 206 2.01 4.08 4.79
N LEU A 207 2.86 3.41 5.55
CA LEU A 207 3.58 2.19 5.20
C LEU A 207 3.22 1.08 6.19
#